data_AF-A0A2D6K7R6-F1
#
_entry.id   AF-A0A2D6K7R6-F1
#
_cell.length_a   1.000
_cell.length_b   1.000
_cell.length_c   1.000
_cell.angle_alpha   90.00
_cell.angle_beta   90.00
_cell.angle_gamma   90.00
#
_symmetry.space_group_name_H-M   'P 1'
#
loop_
_entity.id
_entity.type
_entity.pdbx_description
1 polymer ?
#
loop_
_entity_poly.entity_id
_entity_poly.type
_entity_poly.pdbx_seq_one_letter_code
_entity_poly.pdbx_strand_id
1 'polypeptide(L)'
;MSESSVPDNEDSAWVSIDTPFNTKELRAFLDDIERLYRINSMLVFDSWQLINDKEFSFKLKNLSNGRLLESALSIDSSDDGIKVSYQQGLRTSTSFHVEPKDDGNSRLIVTDDYSGTPASEREQRIDEVDKSLVNWGNDLHGYLHRWKRWSWVPGWPWYMRKIWQPMKPMARRITYILYVVTVAEMILFLLVFTVFRLELSKYLY
;
A
#
# COMPACT_ATOMS: atom_id res chain seq x y z
N MET A 1 -28.97 6.83 7.76
CA MET A 1 -28.58 5.64 6.98
C MET A 1 -28.25 6.14 5.59
N SER A 2 -26.99 6.50 5.35
CA SER A 2 -26.51 6.74 3.99
C SER A 2 -26.18 5.39 3.39
N GLU A 3 -26.86 5.05 2.29
CA GLU A 3 -26.44 3.99 1.40
C GLU A 3 -25.03 4.35 0.92
N SER A 4 -24.04 3.52 1.28
CA SER A 4 -22.74 3.55 0.63
C SER A 4 -22.98 3.35 -0.86
N SER A 5 -22.53 4.28 -1.70
CA SER A 5 -22.54 4.13 -3.15
C SER A 5 -21.56 3.03 -3.54
N VAL A 6 -21.99 1.78 -3.39
CA VAL A 6 -21.34 0.63 -4.01
C VAL A 6 -21.50 0.82 -5.52
N PRO A 7 -20.42 0.83 -6.30
CA PRO A 7 -20.55 0.87 -7.75
C PRO A 7 -21.28 -0.39 -8.21
N ASP A 8 -22.49 -0.22 -8.74
CA ASP A 8 -23.37 -1.27 -9.28
C ASP A 8 -22.93 -1.68 -10.70
N ASN A 9 -21.63 -1.94 -10.85
CA ASN A 9 -21.04 -2.40 -12.10
C ASN A 9 -20.65 -3.87 -11.91
N GLU A 10 -21.35 -4.78 -12.61
CA GLU A 10 -21.18 -6.24 -12.49
C GLU A 10 -19.72 -6.70 -12.69
N ASP A 11 -18.92 -5.89 -13.40
CA ASP A 11 -17.55 -6.20 -13.78
C ASP A 11 -16.50 -5.35 -13.04
N SER A 12 -16.72 -5.14 -11.74
CA SER A 12 -15.79 -4.40 -10.87
C SER A 12 -15.49 -5.15 -9.58
N ALA A 13 -14.25 -5.03 -9.11
CA ALA A 13 -13.85 -5.48 -7.78
C ALA A 13 -13.51 -4.26 -6.94
N TRP A 14 -13.91 -4.23 -5.68
CA TRP A 14 -13.66 -3.08 -4.82
C TRP A 14 -13.31 -3.47 -3.38
N VAL A 15 -12.61 -2.57 -2.70
CA VAL A 15 -12.33 -2.64 -1.26
C VAL A 15 -12.54 -1.28 -0.64
N SER A 16 -13.01 -1.28 0.60
CA SER A 16 -13.20 -0.07 1.41
C SER A 16 -12.25 -0.10 2.60
N ILE A 17 -11.56 1.02 2.82
CA ILE A 17 -10.50 1.14 3.81
C ILE A 17 -10.80 2.34 4.69
N ASP A 18 -11.10 2.08 5.96
CA ASP A 18 -11.14 3.15 6.95
C ASP A 18 -9.72 3.69 7.17
N THR A 19 -9.56 5.02 7.14
CA THR A 19 -8.26 5.69 7.26
C THR A 19 -8.22 6.65 8.45
N PRO A 20 -7.04 6.92 9.03
CA PRO A 20 -6.89 7.87 10.14
C PRO A 20 -6.67 9.32 9.67
N PHE A 21 -7.02 9.63 8.42
CA PHE A 21 -6.80 10.91 7.77
C PHE A 21 -8.14 11.57 7.48
N ASN A 22 -8.19 12.89 7.50
CA ASN A 22 -9.31 13.63 6.91
C ASN A 22 -9.19 13.68 5.37
N THR A 23 -10.22 14.18 4.69
CA THR A 23 -10.32 14.16 3.22
C THR A 23 -9.15 14.86 2.55
N LYS A 24 -8.73 16.00 3.09
CA LYS A 24 -7.61 16.79 2.53
C LYS A 24 -6.28 16.06 2.68
N GLU A 25 -6.01 15.51 3.87
CA GLU A 25 -4.79 14.75 4.13
C GLU A 25 -4.72 13.47 3.27
N LEU A 26 -5.85 12.76 3.15
CA LEU A 26 -5.92 11.55 2.34
C LEU A 26 -5.78 11.87 0.85
N ARG A 27 -6.38 12.97 0.38
CA ARG A 27 -6.22 13.40 -1.02
C ARG A 27 -4.77 13.72 -1.36
N ALA A 28 -4.08 14.47 -0.48
CA ALA A 28 -2.65 14.75 -0.64
C ALA A 28 -1.80 13.47 -0.56
N PHE A 29 -2.29 12.43 0.11
CA PHE A 29 -1.62 11.13 0.12
C PHE A 29 -1.70 10.44 -1.26
N LEU A 30 -2.81 10.60 -1.98
CA LEU A 30 -3.02 9.96 -3.28
C LEU A 30 -2.13 10.54 -4.40
N ASP A 31 -1.56 11.72 -4.23
CA ASP A 31 -0.71 12.37 -5.25
C ASP A 31 0.60 11.60 -5.52
N ASP A 32 1.05 10.79 -4.57
CA ASP A 32 2.21 9.90 -4.74
C ASP A 32 1.76 8.52 -5.21
N ILE A 33 1.50 8.42 -6.52
CA ILE A 33 0.97 7.20 -7.12
C ILE A 33 1.91 6.01 -6.98
N GLU A 34 3.22 6.25 -7.09
CA GLU A 34 4.22 5.21 -7.00
C GLU A 34 4.19 4.59 -5.60
N ARG A 35 4.00 5.42 -4.57
CA ARG A 35 3.82 4.93 -3.20
C ARG A 35 2.58 4.07 -3.05
N LEU A 36 1.44 4.44 -3.63
CA LEU A 36 0.22 3.63 -3.55
C LEU A 36 0.46 2.21 -4.08
N TYR A 37 1.08 2.10 -5.25
CA TYR A 37 1.37 0.82 -5.89
C TYR A 37 2.45 0.02 -5.16
N ARG A 38 3.51 0.69 -4.67
CA ARG A 38 4.58 0.00 -3.92
C ARG A 38 4.13 -0.50 -2.55
N ILE A 39 3.02 0.00 -2.01
CA ILE A 39 2.43 -0.55 -0.78
C ILE A 39 1.88 -1.97 -1.02
N ASN A 40 1.39 -2.27 -2.23
CA ASN A 40 0.86 -3.59 -2.57
C ASN A 40 1.95 -4.68 -2.45
N SER A 41 1.83 -5.55 -1.43
CA SER A 41 2.79 -6.62 -1.18
C SER A 41 2.77 -7.74 -2.23
N MET A 42 1.79 -7.74 -3.14
CA MET A 42 1.71 -8.68 -4.25
C MET A 42 2.41 -8.16 -5.51
N LEU A 43 2.91 -6.92 -5.52
CA LEU A 43 3.63 -6.36 -6.67
C LEU A 43 5.13 -6.26 -6.37
N VAL A 44 5.94 -6.79 -7.29
CA VAL A 44 7.40 -6.68 -7.27
C VAL A 44 7.84 -5.85 -8.45
N PHE A 45 8.27 -4.62 -8.20
CA PHE A 45 8.70 -3.67 -9.24
C PHE A 45 10.14 -3.92 -9.66
N ASP A 46 10.36 -4.04 -10.96
CA ASP A 46 11.68 -3.99 -11.59
C ASP A 46 12.01 -2.56 -12.03
N SER A 47 11.03 -1.85 -12.61
CA SER A 47 11.15 -0.43 -12.96
C SER A 47 9.83 0.33 -12.79
N TRP A 48 9.96 1.63 -12.51
CA TRP A 48 8.87 2.61 -12.49
C TRP A 48 9.46 3.94 -12.94
N GLN A 49 8.92 4.53 -13.99
CA GLN A 49 9.46 5.76 -14.60
C GLN A 49 8.32 6.71 -14.96
N LEU A 50 8.48 7.98 -14.58
CA LEU A 50 7.61 9.05 -15.03
C LEU A 50 7.94 9.38 -16.49
N ILE A 51 6.95 9.29 -17.39
CA ILE A 51 7.09 9.69 -18.81
C ILE A 51 6.78 11.17 -18.96
N ASN A 52 5.66 11.61 -18.37
CA ASN A 52 5.22 13.00 -18.27
C ASN A 52 4.39 13.16 -16.99
N ASP A 53 3.89 14.37 -16.73
CA ASP A 53 3.22 14.73 -15.46
C ASP A 53 2.07 13.79 -15.03
N LYS A 54 1.49 13.00 -15.94
CA LYS A 54 0.36 12.11 -15.67
C LYS A 54 0.55 10.68 -16.19
N GLU A 55 1.68 10.35 -16.80
CA GLU A 55 1.90 9.03 -17.40
C GLU A 55 3.18 8.38 -16.88
N PHE A 56 3.09 7.07 -16.65
CA PHE A 56 4.16 6.28 -16.09
C PHE A 56 4.35 5.00 -16.90
N SER A 57 5.59 4.60 -17.15
CA SER A 57 5.92 3.23 -17.55
C SER A 57 6.36 2.42 -16.34
N PHE A 58 6.01 1.14 -16.35
CA PHE A 58 6.41 0.23 -15.29
C PHE A 58 6.72 -1.15 -15.84
N LYS A 59 7.59 -1.84 -15.12
CA LYS A 59 7.84 -3.27 -15.24
C LYS A 59 7.73 -3.90 -13.87
N LEU A 60 6.83 -4.84 -13.70
CA LEU A 60 6.59 -5.49 -12.43
C LEU A 60 6.18 -6.95 -12.60
N LYS A 61 6.37 -7.73 -11.53
CA LYS A 61 5.79 -9.06 -11.38
C LYS A 61 4.63 -8.99 -10.41
N ASN A 62 3.46 -9.45 -10.84
CA ASN A 62 2.32 -9.65 -9.95
C ASN A 62 2.39 -11.07 -9.38
N LEU A 63 2.50 -11.17 -8.06
CA LEU A 63 2.57 -12.45 -7.34
C LEU A 63 1.19 -13.11 -7.19
N SER A 64 0.09 -12.40 -7.42
CA SER A 64 -1.27 -12.95 -7.29
C SER A 64 -1.62 -13.90 -8.44
N ASN A 65 -1.07 -13.62 -9.63
CA ASN A 65 -1.25 -14.44 -10.84
C ASN A 65 0.09 -14.91 -11.46
N GLY A 66 1.23 -14.52 -10.87
CA GLY A 66 2.57 -14.92 -11.30
C GLY A 66 3.11 -14.23 -12.56
N ARG A 67 2.34 -13.32 -13.17
CA ARG A 67 2.66 -12.72 -14.48
C ARG A 67 3.64 -11.55 -14.35
N LEU A 68 4.49 -11.41 -15.36
CA LEU A 68 5.25 -10.20 -15.60
C LEU A 68 4.39 -9.24 -16.41
N LEU A 69 4.29 -8.00 -15.96
CA LEU A 69 3.61 -6.92 -16.66
C LEU A 69 4.63 -5.83 -17.00
N GLU A 70 4.66 -5.45 -18.26
CA GLU A 70 5.43 -4.32 -18.78
C GLU A 70 4.47 -3.47 -19.59
N SER A 71 4.11 -2.30 -19.07
CA SER A 71 3.06 -1.46 -19.65
C SER A 71 3.20 -0.02 -19.17
N ALA A 72 2.23 0.81 -19.52
CA ALA A 72 2.09 2.16 -19.04
C ALA A 72 0.70 2.41 -18.45
N LEU A 73 0.65 3.38 -17.56
CA LEU A 73 -0.58 3.88 -16.95
C LEU A 73 -0.65 5.40 -17.05
N SER A 74 -1.87 5.92 -17.07
CA SER A 74 -2.16 7.35 -17.00
C SER A 74 -3.01 7.67 -15.78
N ILE A 75 -2.85 8.89 -15.25
CA ILE A 75 -3.55 9.36 -14.06
C ILE A 75 -4.47 10.49 -14.44
N ASP A 76 -5.73 10.35 -14.05
CA ASP A 76 -6.68 11.45 -14.00
C ASP A 76 -7.00 11.78 -12.54
N SER A 77 -6.96 13.06 -12.21
CA SER A 77 -7.15 13.56 -10.85
C SER A 77 -8.45 14.33 -10.78
N SER A 78 -9.30 13.98 -9.83
CA SER A 78 -10.50 14.74 -9.47
C SER A 78 -10.43 15.24 -8.04
N ASP A 79 -11.40 16.06 -7.65
CA ASP A 79 -11.53 16.58 -6.29
C ASP A 79 -11.73 15.43 -5.28
N ASP A 80 -12.48 14.40 -5.69
CA ASP A 80 -12.85 13.28 -4.83
C ASP A 80 -11.90 12.07 -4.94
N GLY A 81 -10.80 12.18 -5.70
CA GLY A 81 -9.90 11.05 -5.87
C GLY A 81 -8.98 11.09 -7.08
N ILE A 82 -8.52 9.91 -7.46
CA ILE A 82 -7.75 9.68 -8.69
C ILE A 82 -8.26 8.45 -9.42
N LYS A 83 -8.16 8.45 -10.74
CA LYS A 83 -8.39 7.29 -11.60
C LYS A 83 -7.10 6.98 -12.34
N VAL A 84 -6.67 5.73 -12.24
CA VAL A 84 -5.51 5.20 -12.96
C VAL A 84 -6.03 4.36 -14.11
N SER A 85 -5.69 4.72 -15.35
CA SER A 85 -6.06 3.95 -16.53
C SER A 85 -4.87 3.17 -17.05
N TYR A 86 -5.06 1.91 -17.41
CA TYR A 86 -4.00 1.04 -17.92
C TYR A 86 -4.08 0.96 -19.44
N GLN A 87 -2.93 0.99 -20.10
CA GLN A 87 -2.91 0.85 -21.57
C GLN A 87 -3.17 -0.58 -22.03
N GLN A 88 -2.90 -1.58 -21.20
CA GLN A 88 -3.01 -3.00 -21.53
C GLN A 88 -3.46 -3.84 -20.33
N GLY A 89 -4.03 -5.01 -20.63
CA GLY A 89 -4.53 -5.98 -19.64
C GLY A 89 -6.06 -5.97 -19.53
N LEU A 90 -6.61 -6.95 -18.81
CA LEU A 90 -8.05 -7.02 -18.55
C LEU A 90 -8.55 -5.90 -17.64
N ARG A 91 -7.73 -5.49 -16.66
CA ARG A 91 -8.06 -4.36 -15.80
C ARG A 91 -7.87 -3.07 -16.58
N THR A 92 -8.95 -2.36 -16.85
CA THR A 92 -8.93 -1.12 -17.63
C THR A 92 -8.58 0.09 -16.77
N SER A 93 -9.05 0.11 -15.53
CA SER A 93 -8.73 1.18 -14.59
C SER A 93 -8.80 0.75 -13.13
N THR A 94 -8.10 1.51 -12.28
CA THR A 94 -8.23 1.47 -10.82
C THR A 94 -8.59 2.87 -10.35
N SER A 95 -9.73 3.04 -9.68
CA SER A 95 -10.10 4.31 -9.05
C SER A 95 -9.83 4.27 -7.56
N PHE A 96 -9.45 5.42 -7.02
CA PHE A 96 -9.24 5.68 -5.60
C PHE A 96 -10.15 6.85 -5.22
N HIS A 97 -11.25 6.56 -4.55
CA HIS A 97 -12.25 7.54 -4.15
C HIS A 97 -12.16 7.82 -2.65
N VAL A 98 -12.22 9.09 -2.26
CA VAL A 98 -12.16 9.53 -0.87
C VAL A 98 -13.55 9.94 -0.40
N GLU A 99 -14.10 9.20 0.55
CA GLU A 99 -15.37 9.53 1.19
C GLU A 99 -15.15 10.13 2.58
N PRO A 100 -15.73 11.30 2.90
CA PRO A 100 -15.72 11.82 4.26
C PRO A 100 -16.58 10.95 5.18
N LYS A 101 -16.20 10.86 6.46
CA LYS A 101 -16.97 10.20 7.52
C LYS A 101 -17.42 11.22 8.56
N ASP A 102 -18.50 10.88 9.27
CA ASP A 102 -19.10 11.72 10.32
C ASP A 102 -18.14 12.01 11.50
N ASP A 103 -17.14 11.17 11.71
CA ASP A 103 -16.13 11.30 12.78
C ASP A 103 -14.97 12.24 12.42
N GLY A 104 -15.03 12.89 11.25
CA GLY A 104 -13.99 13.78 10.73
C GLY A 104 -12.82 13.07 10.05
N ASN A 105 -12.79 11.74 10.06
CA ASN A 105 -11.88 10.96 9.23
C ASN A 105 -12.49 10.71 7.84
N SER A 106 -11.76 9.96 7.02
CA SER A 106 -12.17 9.59 5.68
C SER A 106 -11.94 8.12 5.40
N ARG A 107 -12.69 7.62 4.43
CA ARG A 107 -12.63 6.28 3.89
C ARG A 107 -12.07 6.33 2.48
N LEU A 108 -11.18 5.39 2.17
CA LEU A 108 -10.66 5.19 0.83
C LEU A 108 -11.38 4.00 0.20
N ILE A 109 -12.04 4.21 -0.93
CA ILE A 109 -12.59 3.15 -1.76
C ILE A 109 -11.65 2.95 -2.93
N VAL A 110 -11.19 1.72 -3.12
CA VAL A 110 -10.37 1.33 -4.27
C VAL A 110 -11.18 0.38 -5.13
N THR A 111 -11.37 0.72 -6.40
CA THR A 111 -12.17 -0.07 -7.34
C THR A 111 -11.36 -0.39 -8.59
N ASP A 112 -11.20 -1.67 -8.88
CA ASP A 112 -10.66 -2.18 -10.15
C ASP A 112 -11.81 -2.44 -11.12
N ASP A 113 -11.73 -1.86 -12.31
CA ASP A 113 -12.71 -1.98 -13.40
C ASP A 113 -12.19 -2.95 -14.48
N TYR A 114 -13.04 -3.89 -14.88
CA TYR A 114 -12.77 -4.89 -15.91
C TYR A 114 -13.79 -4.83 -17.07
N SER A 115 -14.65 -3.83 -17.12
CA SER A 115 -15.77 -3.75 -18.08
C SER A 115 -15.35 -3.52 -19.54
N GLY A 116 -14.12 -3.09 -19.82
CA GLY A 116 -13.70 -2.75 -21.19
C GLY A 116 -13.34 -3.93 -22.09
N THR A 117 -13.55 -5.17 -21.66
CA THR A 117 -13.37 -6.38 -22.49
C THR A 117 -14.67 -7.21 -22.48
N PRO A 118 -15.14 -7.73 -23.64
CA PRO A 118 -16.35 -8.55 -23.69
C PRO A 118 -16.29 -9.76 -22.75
N ALA A 119 -17.41 -10.15 -22.15
CA ALA A 119 -17.48 -11.22 -21.15
C ALA A 119 -16.87 -12.56 -21.64
N SER A 120 -17.12 -12.93 -22.90
CA SER A 120 -16.58 -14.16 -23.50
C SER A 120 -15.05 -14.16 -23.62
N GLU A 121 -14.44 -13.00 -23.85
CA GLU A 121 -12.98 -12.84 -23.89
C GLU A 121 -12.39 -12.77 -22.47
N ARG A 122 -13.09 -12.14 -21.53
CA ARG A 122 -12.69 -12.10 -20.11
C ARG A 122 -12.63 -13.49 -19.49
N GLU A 123 -13.60 -14.33 -19.80
CA GLU A 123 -13.63 -15.72 -19.31
C GLU A 123 -12.43 -16.52 -19.83
N GLN A 124 -12.02 -16.30 -21.07
CA GLN A 124 -10.83 -16.94 -21.66
C GLN A 124 -9.51 -16.45 -21.04
N ARG A 125 -9.50 -15.22 -20.52
CA ARG A 125 -8.32 -14.56 -19.92
C ARG A 125 -8.42 -14.45 -18.40
N ILE A 126 -9.22 -15.29 -17.75
CA ILE A 126 -9.50 -15.21 -16.31
C ILE A 126 -8.23 -15.31 -15.44
N ASP A 127 -7.17 -15.92 -15.97
CA ASP A 127 -5.86 -16.03 -15.34
C ASP A 127 -5.10 -14.69 -15.27
N GLU A 128 -5.49 -13.69 -16.08
CA GLU A 128 -4.96 -12.32 -16.00
C GLU A 128 -5.58 -11.51 -14.86
N VAL A 129 -6.72 -11.93 -14.30
CA VAL A 129 -7.42 -11.18 -13.25
C VAL A 129 -6.52 -11.05 -12.02
N ASP A 130 -6.33 -9.80 -11.58
CA ASP A 130 -5.54 -9.50 -10.40
C ASP A 130 -6.35 -9.77 -9.12
N LYS A 131 -5.89 -10.77 -8.36
CA LYS A 131 -6.51 -11.15 -7.07
C LYS A 131 -5.88 -10.42 -5.88
N SER A 132 -5.05 -9.40 -6.13
CA SER A 132 -4.32 -8.70 -5.08
C SER A 132 -5.11 -7.63 -4.33
N LEU A 133 -6.28 -7.20 -4.84
CA LEU A 133 -6.99 -6.02 -4.32
C LEU A 133 -7.28 -6.09 -2.82
N VAL A 134 -7.71 -7.24 -2.30
CA VAL A 134 -7.96 -7.44 -0.87
C VAL A 134 -6.67 -7.33 -0.05
N ASN A 135 -5.58 -7.96 -0.51
CA ASN A 135 -4.28 -7.87 0.15
C ASN A 135 -3.75 -6.43 0.13
N TRP A 136 -3.90 -5.76 -1.01
CA TRP A 136 -3.50 -4.37 -1.16
C TRP A 136 -4.29 -3.43 -0.25
N GLY A 137 -5.60 -3.65 -0.11
CA GLY A 137 -6.44 -2.89 0.82
C GLY A 137 -5.95 -3.03 2.27
N ASN A 138 -5.60 -4.24 2.70
CA ASN A 138 -5.02 -4.48 4.03
C ASN A 138 -3.63 -3.82 4.19
N ASP A 139 -2.78 -3.89 3.15
CA ASP A 139 -1.47 -3.25 3.16
C ASP A 139 -1.58 -1.72 3.24
N LEU A 140 -2.51 -1.13 2.48
CA LEU A 140 -2.84 0.30 2.52
C LEU A 140 -3.34 0.70 3.91
N HIS A 141 -4.29 -0.04 4.48
CA HIS A 141 -4.79 0.20 5.83
C HIS A 141 -3.64 0.24 6.84
N GLY A 142 -2.81 -0.81 6.87
CA GLY A 142 -1.69 -0.91 7.80
C GLY A 142 -0.58 0.12 7.56
N TYR A 143 -0.34 0.51 6.30
CA TYR A 143 0.60 1.57 5.96
C TYR A 143 0.10 2.93 6.45
N LEU A 144 -1.14 3.29 6.13
CA LEU A 144 -1.76 4.57 6.47
C LEU A 144 -1.79 4.81 7.99
N HIS A 145 -2.15 3.79 8.77
CA HIS A 145 -2.15 3.86 10.24
C HIS A 145 -0.74 4.04 10.82
N ARG A 146 0.24 3.29 10.32
CA ARG A 146 1.64 3.46 10.74
C ARG A 146 2.19 4.82 10.33
N TRP A 147 1.83 5.30 9.14
CA TRP A 147 2.24 6.61 8.66
C TRP A 147 1.71 7.70 9.59
N LYS A 148 0.40 7.75 9.87
CA LYS A 148 -0.18 8.76 10.77
C LYS A 148 0.44 8.71 12.17
N ARG A 149 0.68 7.50 12.69
CA ARG A 149 1.25 7.31 14.05
C ARG A 149 2.68 7.82 14.18
N TRP A 150 3.51 7.70 13.14
CA TRP A 150 4.95 7.90 13.24
C TRP A 150 5.51 9.01 12.34
N SER A 151 4.70 9.62 11.46
CA SER A 151 5.17 10.68 10.55
C SER A 151 5.72 11.92 11.24
N TRP A 152 5.37 12.13 12.52
CA TRP A 152 5.92 13.21 13.35
C TRP A 152 7.35 12.92 13.84
N VAL A 153 7.79 11.67 13.83
CA VAL A 153 9.14 11.29 14.25
C VAL A 153 10.14 11.71 13.17
N PRO A 154 11.18 12.50 13.49
CA PRO A 154 12.20 12.89 12.53
C PRO A 154 12.85 11.68 11.85
N GLY A 155 13.02 11.75 10.53
CA GLY A 155 13.62 10.68 9.73
C GLY A 155 12.67 9.55 9.34
N TRP A 156 11.50 9.40 9.99
CA TRP A 156 10.53 8.37 9.63
C TRP A 156 10.00 8.52 8.19
N PRO A 157 9.56 9.71 7.73
CA PRO A 157 9.12 9.89 6.35
C PRO A 157 10.22 9.55 5.33
N TRP A 158 11.47 9.87 5.64
CA TRP A 158 12.62 9.56 4.80
C TRP A 158 12.85 8.04 4.72
N TYR A 159 12.89 7.36 5.87
CA TYR A 159 13.05 5.90 5.94
C TYR A 159 11.95 5.19 5.15
N MET A 160 10.70 5.57 5.38
CA MET A 160 9.56 4.92 4.73
C MET A 160 9.59 5.11 3.20
N ARG A 161 9.91 6.31 2.71
CA ARG A 161 9.94 6.60 1.27
C ARG A 161 11.19 6.09 0.55
N LYS A 162 12.37 6.17 1.19
CA LYS A 162 13.65 5.86 0.53
C LYS A 162 14.18 4.46 0.80
N ILE A 163 13.77 3.83 1.91
CA ILE A 163 14.25 2.50 2.29
C ILE A 163 13.12 1.48 2.22
N TRP A 164 12.01 1.69 2.93
CA TRP A 164 10.93 0.69 3.01
C TRP A 164 10.15 0.52 1.70
N GLN A 165 9.79 1.62 1.05
CA GLN A 165 9.00 1.62 -0.18
C GLN A 165 9.68 0.90 -1.36
N PRO A 166 10.98 1.08 -1.67
CA PRO A 166 11.64 0.33 -2.74
C PRO A 166 11.96 -1.13 -2.40
N MET A 167 11.87 -1.54 -1.13
CA MET A 167 12.13 -2.93 -0.75
C MET A 167 11.10 -3.88 -1.37
N LYS A 168 11.59 -5.03 -1.84
CA LYS A 168 10.73 -6.16 -2.24
C LYS A 168 9.92 -6.65 -1.02
N PRO A 169 8.71 -7.19 -1.22
CA PRO A 169 7.88 -7.73 -0.14
C PRO A 169 8.63 -8.72 0.77
N MET A 170 9.45 -9.61 0.19
CA MET A 170 10.29 -10.53 0.97
C MET A 170 11.34 -9.82 1.82
N ALA A 171 11.97 -8.77 1.30
CA ALA A 171 12.92 -7.98 2.08
C ALA A 171 12.24 -7.29 3.26
N ARG A 172 11.01 -6.77 3.10
CA ARG A 172 10.23 -6.18 4.20
C ARG A 172 9.94 -7.20 5.31
N ARG A 173 9.64 -8.45 4.95
CA ARG A 173 9.42 -9.54 5.91
C ARG A 173 10.70 -9.89 6.67
N ILE A 174 11.83 -10.00 5.97
CA ILE A 174 13.14 -10.26 6.59
C ILE A 174 13.51 -9.12 7.55
N THR A 175 13.37 -7.87 7.11
CA THR A 175 13.64 -6.69 7.94
C THR A 175 12.81 -6.72 9.22
N TYR A 176 11.52 -7.07 9.15
CA TYR A 176 10.69 -7.22 10.34
C TYR A 176 11.22 -8.29 11.31
N ILE A 177 11.62 -9.45 10.80
CA ILE A 177 12.20 -10.53 11.63
C ILE A 177 13.49 -10.04 12.30
N LEU A 178 14.37 -9.36 11.56
CA LEU A 178 15.60 -8.79 12.11
C LEU A 178 15.29 -7.79 13.22
N TYR A 179 14.32 -6.88 13.03
CA TYR A 179 13.89 -5.96 14.08
C TYR A 179 13.41 -6.69 15.34
N VAL A 180 12.60 -7.74 15.21
CA VAL A 180 12.10 -8.52 16.36
C VAL A 180 13.25 -9.20 17.10
N VAL A 181 14.18 -9.82 16.36
CA VAL A 181 15.37 -10.46 16.95
C VAL A 181 16.23 -9.43 17.68
N THR A 182 16.54 -8.30 17.06
CA THR A 182 17.34 -7.23 17.68
C THR A 182 16.69 -6.68 18.94
N VAL A 183 15.36 -6.50 18.95
CA VAL A 183 14.64 -6.06 20.17
C VAL A 183 14.77 -7.11 21.28
N ALA A 184 14.63 -8.40 20.96
CA ALA A 184 14.80 -9.47 21.93
C ALA A 184 16.23 -9.52 22.49
N GLU A 185 17.24 -9.37 21.63
CA GLU A 185 18.65 -9.30 22.02
C GLU A 185 18.92 -8.10 22.94
N MET A 186 18.36 -6.93 22.64
CA MET A 186 18.48 -5.74 23.48
C MET A 186 17.84 -5.94 24.85
N ILE A 187 16.68 -6.60 24.94
CA ILE A 187 16.04 -6.92 26.22
C ILE A 187 16.93 -7.86 27.04
N LEU A 188 17.47 -8.92 26.42
CA LEU A 188 18.37 -9.85 27.10
C LEU A 188 19.64 -9.15 27.59
N PHE A 189 20.24 -8.30 26.76
CA PHE A 189 21.40 -7.50 27.12
C PHE A 189 21.12 -6.60 28.33
N LEU A 190 19.97 -5.92 28.33
CA LEU A 190 19.55 -5.08 29.45
C LEU A 190 19.34 -5.89 30.73
N LEU A 191 18.77 -7.10 30.65
CA LEU A 191 18.61 -7.99 31.81
C LEU A 191 19.96 -8.41 32.41
N VAL A 192 20.90 -8.85 31.57
CA VAL A 192 22.26 -9.20 32.01
C VAL A 192 22.95 -8.00 32.65
N PHE A 193 22.84 -6.82 32.02
CA PHE A 193 23.39 -5.58 32.56
C PHE A 193 22.76 -5.20 33.90
N THR A 194 21.45 -5.35 34.05
CA THR A 194 20.74 -5.09 35.32
C THR A 194 21.20 -6.04 36.41
N VAL A 195 21.30 -7.34 36.14
CA VAL A 195 21.80 -8.33 37.12
C VAL A 195 23.23 -7.98 37.53
N PHE A 196 24.11 -7.73 36.56
CA PHE A 196 25.50 -7.34 36.82
C PHE A 196 25.59 -6.07 37.69
N ARG A 197 24.79 -5.04 37.39
CA ARG A 197 24.77 -3.80 38.17
C ARG A 197 24.27 -4.05 39.60
N LEU A 198 23.22 -4.86 39.77
CA LEU A 198 22.69 -5.19 41.09
C LEU A 198 23.69 -6.01 41.92
N GLU A 199 24.37 -6.98 41.31
CA GLU A 199 25.42 -7.74 41.99
C GLU A 199 26.60 -6.84 42.36
N LEU A 200 27.09 -6.01 41.45
CA LEU A 200 28.17 -5.06 41.74
C LEU A 200 27.81 -4.13 42.90
N SER A 201 26.55 -3.66 42.96
CA SER A 201 26.09 -2.80 44.05
C SER A 201 26.13 -3.47 45.43
N LYS A 202 26.00 -4.81 45.50
CA LYS A 202 26.13 -5.58 46.76
C LYS A 202 27.57 -5.68 47.27
N TYR A 203 28.57 -5.44 46.41
CA TYR A 203 29.99 -5.52 46.77
C TYR A 203 30.60 -4.15 47.05
N LEU A 204 29.97 -3.06 46.62
CA LEU A 204 30.45 -1.70 46.79
C LEU A 204 29.85 -0.96 48.00
N TYR A 205 28.82 -1.53 48.65
CA TYR A 205 28.18 -1.05 49.87
C TYR A 205 28.08 -2.18 50.90
#